data_AF-A0A177TDB1-F1
#
_entry.id   AF-A0A177TDB1-F1
#
_cell.length_a   1.000
_cell.length_b   1.000
_cell.length_c   1.000
_cell.angle_alpha   90.00
_cell.angle_beta   90.00
_cell.angle_gamma   90.00
#
_symmetry.space_group_name_H-M   'P 1'
#
loop_
_entity.id
_entity.type
_entity.pdbx_description
1 polymer ?
#
loop_
_entity_poly.entity_id
_entity_poly.type
_entity_poly.pdbx_seq_one_letter_code
_entity_poly.pdbx_strand_id
1 'polypeptide(L)'
;MHRRTKRHDGIRNLLAAAIRRIKESSVIIEPRIEERLSQHRSDMRVSGPAAPSGGLVEYDLTCISVHSKDARLKHRSKEVKEVLGELGFRAAAEKVIELQMEARAEKKRKKYAGIITLAFQPLVITLDGTLSKETAATFKHWRSLSPSWSSVSASIACTLLRTRADTFCLW
;
A
#
# COMPACT_ATOMS: atom_id res chain seq x y z
N MET A 1 8.82 18.29 9.36
CA MET A 1 8.30 16.94 9.01
C MET A 1 8.32 16.76 7.50
N HIS A 2 8.96 15.69 7.00
CA HIS A 2 9.18 15.45 5.57
C HIS A 2 7.85 15.10 4.83
N ARG A 3 7.65 15.59 3.59
CA ARG A 3 6.36 15.50 2.84
C ARG A 3 5.85 14.07 2.67
N ARG A 4 6.77 13.13 2.42
CA ARG A 4 6.48 11.69 2.34
C ARG A 4 5.82 11.15 3.61
N THR A 5 6.31 11.59 4.77
CA THR A 5 5.81 11.19 6.09
C THR A 5 4.38 11.70 6.31
N LYS A 6 4.10 12.97 5.99
CA LYS A 6 2.73 13.53 6.11
C LYS A 6 1.68 12.75 5.30
N ARG A 7 1.98 12.43 4.04
CA ARG A 7 1.08 11.63 3.18
C ARG A 7 0.85 10.25 3.78
N HIS A 8 1.95 9.58 4.10
CA HIS A 8 1.94 8.23 4.62
C HIS A 8 1.10 8.13 5.90
N ASP A 9 1.38 9.00 6.86
CA ASP A 9 0.67 9.02 8.14
C ASP A 9 -0.80 9.44 7.94
N GLY A 10 -1.07 10.36 7.02
CA GLY A 10 -2.42 10.76 6.64
C GLY A 10 -3.25 9.58 6.15
N ILE A 11 -2.74 8.81 5.18
CA ILE A 11 -3.44 7.62 4.65
C ILE A 11 -3.59 6.55 5.72
N ARG A 12 -2.52 6.24 6.48
CA ARG A 12 -2.56 5.28 7.58
C ARG A 12 -3.63 5.63 8.61
N ASN A 13 -3.67 6.88 9.06
CA ASN A 13 -4.63 7.32 10.06
C ASN A 13 -6.06 7.30 9.52
N LEU A 14 -6.25 7.59 8.22
CA LEU A 14 -7.55 7.47 7.54
C LEU A 14 -8.06 6.03 7.52
N LEU A 15 -7.20 5.08 7.15
CA LEU A 15 -7.52 3.66 7.16
C LEU A 15 -7.83 3.17 8.59
N ALA A 16 -7.00 3.53 9.56
CA ALA A 16 -7.22 3.19 10.96
C ALA A 16 -8.56 3.73 11.49
N ALA A 17 -8.91 4.98 11.18
CA ALA A 17 -10.19 5.57 11.57
C ALA A 17 -11.38 4.88 10.91
N ALA A 18 -11.25 4.48 9.64
CA ALA A 18 -12.28 3.73 8.93
C ALA A 18 -12.50 2.34 9.53
N ILE A 19 -11.42 1.62 9.85
CA ILE A 19 -11.49 0.28 10.42
C ILE A 19 -12.06 0.29 11.83
N ARG A 20 -11.74 1.29 12.66
CA ARG A 20 -12.31 1.44 14.01
C ARG A 20 -13.83 1.62 14.04
N ARG A 21 -14.44 2.00 12.91
CA ARG A 21 -15.91 2.09 12.77
C ARG A 21 -16.56 0.76 12.41
N ILE A 22 -15.78 -0.25 12.02
CA ILE A 22 -16.29 -1.59 11.75
C ILE A 22 -16.53 -2.27 13.10
N LYS A 23 -17.74 -2.83 13.28
CA LYS A 23 -18.13 -3.51 14.51
C LYS A 23 -17.14 -4.64 14.83
N GLU A 24 -16.80 -4.80 16.11
CA GLU A 24 -15.92 -5.87 16.62
C GLU A 24 -14.50 -5.89 16.00
N SER A 25 -14.10 -4.82 15.31
CA SER A 25 -12.76 -4.67 14.75
C SER A 25 -11.93 -3.68 15.57
N SER A 26 -10.62 -3.90 15.65
CA SER A 26 -9.70 -2.98 16.33
C SER A 26 -8.46 -2.68 15.49
N VAL A 27 -7.87 -1.50 15.71
CA VAL A 27 -6.62 -1.07 15.06
C VAL A 27 -5.68 -0.41 16.05
N ILE A 28 -4.46 -0.96 16.10
CA ILE A 28 -3.30 -0.39 16.76
C ILE A 28 -2.41 0.22 15.67
N ILE A 29 -2.10 1.52 15.78
CA ILE A 29 -1.19 2.23 14.89
C ILE A 29 0.23 2.10 15.44
N GLU A 30 1.21 1.89 14.57
CA GLU A 30 2.62 1.73 14.94
C GLU A 30 2.86 0.71 16.07
N PRO A 31 2.28 -0.50 16.00
CA PRO A 31 2.51 -1.53 16.99
C PRO A 31 4.00 -1.92 17.00
N ARG A 32 4.53 -2.24 18.19
CA ARG A 32 5.84 -2.88 18.29
C ARG A 32 5.72 -4.32 17.78
N ILE A 33 6.68 -4.72 16.95
CA ILE A 33 6.81 -6.11 16.53
C ILE A 33 7.47 -6.87 17.69
N GLU A 34 6.74 -7.82 18.27
CA GLU A 34 7.15 -8.59 19.45
C GLU A 34 8.25 -9.59 19.11
N GLU A 35 9.47 -9.09 19.05
CA GLU A 35 10.67 -9.82 19.45
C GLU A 35 11.44 -8.90 20.39
N ARG A 36 11.87 -9.45 21.54
CA ARG A 36 12.32 -8.78 22.78
C ARG A 36 13.33 -7.62 22.67
N LEU A 37 13.80 -7.24 21.48
CA LEU A 37 14.80 -6.19 21.23
C LEU A 37 14.57 -5.38 19.94
N SER A 38 13.52 -5.63 19.16
CA SER A 38 13.35 -4.96 17.86
C SER A 38 12.83 -3.52 18.03
N GLN A 39 13.52 -2.53 17.44
CA GLN A 39 12.99 -1.16 17.27
C GLN A 39 11.95 -1.08 16.14
N HIS A 40 11.58 -2.22 15.54
CA HIS A 40 10.76 -2.25 14.35
C HIS A 40 9.28 -2.10 14.69
N ARG A 41 8.62 -1.29 13.86
CA ARG A 41 7.18 -1.07 13.89
C ARG A 41 6.64 -1.28 12.49
N SER A 42 5.52 -1.99 12.39
CA SER A 42 4.66 -1.91 11.21
C SER A 42 3.76 -0.68 11.33
N ASP A 43 2.95 -0.40 10.32
CA ASP A 43 2.10 0.80 10.36
C ASP A 43 0.82 0.56 11.14
N MET A 44 0.22 -0.63 11.01
CA MET A 44 -1.03 -0.98 11.65
C MET A 44 -1.08 -2.46 11.99
N ARG A 45 -1.64 -2.81 13.15
CA ARG A 45 -2.13 -4.15 13.46
C ARG A 45 -3.65 -4.10 13.56
N VAL A 46 -4.32 -4.91 12.76
CA VAL A 46 -5.78 -5.00 12.66
C VAL A 46 -6.23 -6.32 13.26
N SER A 47 -7.34 -6.32 14.00
CA SER A 47 -7.98 -7.53 14.53
C SER A 47 -9.49 -7.53 14.25
N GLY A 48 -10.11 -8.70 14.43
CA GLY A 48 -11.56 -8.89 14.27
C GLY A 48 -11.98 -9.03 12.80
N PRO A 49 -13.24 -8.76 12.45
CA PRO A 49 -13.76 -8.95 11.09
C PRO A 49 -12.98 -8.20 9.99
N ALA A 50 -12.37 -7.06 10.33
CA ALA A 50 -11.53 -6.31 9.40
C ALA A 50 -10.19 -6.99 9.06
N ALA A 51 -9.75 -8.00 9.83
CA ALA A 51 -8.63 -8.86 9.49
C ALA A 51 -9.15 -10.04 8.64
N PRO A 52 -8.76 -10.18 7.35
CA PRO A 52 -9.35 -11.17 6.44
C PRO A 52 -9.25 -12.63 6.91
N SER A 53 -8.23 -12.95 7.71
CA SER A 53 -8.02 -14.30 8.28
C SER A 53 -8.76 -14.53 9.60
N GLY A 54 -9.57 -13.57 10.08
CA GLY A 54 -10.29 -13.65 11.36
C GLY A 54 -9.39 -13.51 12.62
N GLY A 55 -8.07 -13.45 12.45
CA GLY A 55 -7.09 -13.27 13.52
C GLY A 55 -6.54 -11.85 13.62
N LEU A 56 -5.23 -11.74 13.81
CA LEU A 56 -4.47 -10.49 13.81
C LEU A 56 -3.62 -10.41 12.54
N VAL A 57 -3.70 -9.29 11.83
CA VAL A 57 -2.90 -9.03 10.62
C VAL A 57 -2.14 -7.71 10.79
N GLU A 58 -0.85 -7.75 10.50
CA GLU A 58 0.00 -6.57 10.43
C GLU A 58 0.08 -6.04 9.00
N TYR A 59 -0.06 -4.72 8.88
CA TYR A 59 0.01 -4.01 7.62
C TYR A 59 1.12 -2.97 7.67
N ASP A 60 1.80 -2.82 6.55
CA ASP A 60 2.76 -1.75 6.34
C ASP A 60 2.48 -1.11 4.98
N LEU A 61 2.26 0.20 5.00
CA LEU A 61 1.85 1.02 3.88
C LEU A 61 3.07 1.55 3.13
N THR A 62 3.02 1.49 1.81
CA THR A 62 4.02 2.08 0.95
C THR A 62 3.37 2.73 -0.25
N CYS A 63 3.60 4.05 -0.36
CA CYS A 63 3.26 4.80 -1.55
C CYS A 63 4.46 4.84 -2.51
N ILE A 64 4.27 4.47 -3.78
CA ILE A 64 5.34 4.41 -4.78
C ILE A 64 5.12 5.39 -5.93
N SER A 65 6.20 5.96 -6.46
CA SER A 65 6.15 6.75 -7.69
C SER A 65 6.50 5.88 -8.89
N VAL A 66 5.63 5.92 -9.89
CA VAL A 66 5.79 5.21 -11.17
C VAL A 66 6.78 5.91 -12.11
N HIS A 67 7.28 7.09 -11.75
CA HIS A 67 8.30 7.83 -12.52
C HIS A 67 9.70 7.78 -11.87
N SER A 68 9.90 6.87 -10.92
CA SER A 68 11.18 6.67 -10.23
C SER A 68 12.26 6.11 -11.16
N LYS A 69 13.55 6.28 -10.79
CA LYS A 69 14.68 5.66 -11.51
C LYS A 69 14.51 4.14 -11.65
N ASP A 70 14.01 3.49 -10.60
CA ASP A 70 13.67 2.07 -10.60
C ASP A 70 12.57 1.72 -11.62
N ALA A 71 11.64 2.64 -11.90
CA ALA A 71 10.60 2.44 -12.91
C ALA A 71 11.20 2.38 -14.30
N ARG A 72 12.08 3.35 -14.58
CA ARG A 72 12.80 3.45 -15.86
C ARG A 72 13.66 2.21 -16.15
N LEU A 73 14.23 1.58 -15.14
CA LEU A 73 14.96 0.32 -15.30
C LEU A 73 14.03 -0.84 -15.68
N LYS A 74 12.84 -0.93 -15.07
CA LYS A 74 11.88 -2.00 -15.36
C LYS A 74 11.22 -1.89 -16.72
N HIS A 75 11.10 -0.69 -17.28
CA HIS A 75 10.70 -0.52 -18.69
C HIS A 75 11.61 -1.26 -19.69
N ARG A 76 12.82 -1.66 -19.28
CA ARG A 76 13.77 -2.36 -20.15
C ARG A 76 13.74 -3.88 -20.02
N SER A 77 12.89 -4.44 -19.14
CA SER A 77 12.83 -5.89 -18.93
C SER A 77 12.31 -6.62 -20.17
N LYS A 78 12.72 -7.89 -20.32
CA LYS A 78 12.30 -8.74 -21.44
C LYS A 78 10.76 -8.90 -21.47
N GLU A 79 10.17 -9.20 -20.32
CA GLU A 79 8.72 -9.35 -20.14
C GLU A 79 7.94 -8.11 -20.58
N VAL A 80 8.43 -6.90 -20.28
CA VAL A 80 7.77 -5.66 -20.71
C VAL A 80 7.88 -5.44 -22.22
N LYS A 81 9.00 -5.84 -22.83
CA LYS A 81 9.17 -5.77 -24.29
C LYS A 81 8.26 -6.75 -25.03
N GLU A 82 8.05 -7.95 -24.47
CA GLU A 82 7.13 -8.95 -25.00
C GLU A 82 5.68 -8.40 -24.97
N VAL A 83 5.23 -7.90 -23.81
CA VAL A 83 3.90 -7.27 -23.67
C VAL A 83 3.74 -6.05 -24.60
N LEU A 84 4.80 -5.26 -24.79
CA LEU A 84 4.77 -4.13 -25.73
C LEU A 84 4.54 -4.58 -27.17
N GLY A 85 5.19 -5.67 -27.59
CA GLY A 85 5.06 -6.23 -28.94
C GLY A 85 3.68 -6.84 -29.18
N GLU A 86 3.09 -7.48 -28.17
CA GLU A 86 1.81 -8.20 -28.30
C GLU A 86 0.58 -7.33 -28.06
N LEU A 87 0.61 -6.49 -27.02
CA LEU A 87 -0.56 -5.78 -26.48
C LEU A 87 -0.41 -4.25 -26.55
N GLY A 88 0.72 -3.76 -27.04
CA GLY A 88 1.00 -2.34 -27.25
C GLY A 88 1.42 -1.57 -26.00
N PHE A 89 1.60 -0.25 -26.18
CA PHE A 89 2.25 0.62 -25.19
C PHE A 89 1.52 0.69 -23.84
N ARG A 90 0.19 0.73 -23.86
CA ARG A 90 -0.61 0.85 -22.63
C ARG A 90 -0.42 -0.37 -21.74
N ALA A 91 -0.53 -1.58 -22.30
CA ALA A 91 -0.33 -2.82 -21.55
C ALA A 91 1.09 -2.92 -20.99
N ALA A 92 2.09 -2.50 -21.76
CA ALA A 92 3.47 -2.47 -21.29
C ALA A 92 3.67 -1.50 -20.11
N ALA A 93 3.04 -0.33 -20.13
CA ALA A 93 3.08 0.62 -19.03
C ALA A 93 2.41 0.07 -17.76
N GLU A 94 1.22 -0.52 -17.89
CA GLU A 94 0.51 -1.19 -16.79
C GLU A 94 1.35 -2.33 -16.20
N LYS A 95 2.03 -3.11 -17.05
CA LYS A 95 2.93 -4.18 -16.64
C LYS A 95 4.12 -3.69 -15.83
N VAL A 96 4.73 -2.57 -16.22
CA VAL A 96 5.82 -1.95 -15.44
C VAL A 96 5.33 -1.55 -14.05
N ILE A 97 4.14 -0.95 -13.95
CA ILE A 97 3.55 -0.56 -12.67
C ILE A 97 3.31 -1.79 -11.80
N GLU A 98 2.75 -2.88 -12.36
CA GLU A 98 2.56 -4.14 -11.67
C GLU A 98 3.89 -4.68 -11.10
N LEU A 99 4.91 -4.82 -11.94
CA LEU A 99 6.24 -5.30 -11.52
C LEU A 99 6.87 -4.40 -10.46
N GLN A 100 6.63 -3.09 -10.51
CA GLN A 100 7.06 -2.15 -9.48
C GLN A 100 6.40 -2.38 -8.13
N MET A 101 5.08 -2.49 -8.13
CA MET A 101 4.32 -2.75 -6.92
C MET A 101 4.73 -4.08 -6.30
N GLU A 102 4.88 -5.12 -7.12
CA GLU A 102 5.23 -6.46 -6.65
C GLU A 102 6.62 -6.51 -6.02
N ALA A 103 7.63 -5.92 -6.66
CA ALA A 103 8.97 -5.88 -6.06
C ALA A 103 9.01 -5.08 -4.75
N ARG A 104 8.12 -4.09 -4.58
CA ARG A 104 8.02 -3.30 -3.34
C ARG A 104 7.31 -4.08 -2.24
N ALA A 105 6.24 -4.80 -2.58
CA ALA A 105 5.57 -5.73 -1.69
C ALA A 105 6.55 -6.82 -1.22
N GLU A 106 7.29 -7.43 -2.15
CA GLU A 106 8.26 -8.49 -1.85
C GLU A 106 9.40 -7.99 -0.96
N LYS A 107 9.91 -6.77 -1.21
CA LYS A 107 10.91 -6.15 -0.33
C LYS A 107 10.39 -5.98 1.10
N LYS A 108 9.11 -5.65 1.28
CA LYS A 108 8.49 -5.54 2.60
C LYS A 108 8.30 -6.92 3.25
N ARG A 109 7.81 -7.91 2.50
CA ARG A 109 7.70 -9.29 2.98
C ARG A 109 9.06 -9.82 3.46
N LYS A 110 10.13 -9.67 2.67
CA LYS A 110 11.49 -10.03 3.08
C LYS A 110 12.00 -9.26 4.30
N LYS A 111 11.66 -7.97 4.42
CA LYS A 111 12.04 -7.15 5.59
C LYS A 111 11.44 -7.71 6.89
N TYR A 112 10.20 -8.17 6.84
CA TYR A 112 9.48 -8.65 8.02
C TYR A 112 9.48 -10.16 8.18
N ALA A 113 10.00 -10.91 7.20
CA ALA A 113 10.18 -12.34 7.25
C ALA A 113 11.07 -12.72 8.45
N GLY A 114 10.54 -13.57 9.33
CA GLY A 114 11.24 -14.01 10.53
C GLY A 114 11.28 -12.98 11.67
N ILE A 115 10.60 -11.83 11.56
CA ILE A 115 10.49 -10.84 12.65
C ILE A 115 9.03 -10.69 13.09
N ILE A 116 8.09 -10.64 12.14
CA ILE A 116 6.66 -10.65 12.45
C ILE A 116 6.20 -12.11 12.53
N THR A 117 5.71 -12.52 13.70
CA THR A 117 5.12 -13.85 13.94
C THR A 117 3.65 -13.95 13.51
N LEU A 118 2.99 -12.81 13.34
CA LEU A 118 1.61 -12.70 12.84
C LEU A 118 1.55 -12.77 11.30
N ALA A 119 0.34 -12.87 10.76
CA ALA A 119 0.12 -12.66 9.34
C ALA A 119 0.53 -11.22 8.95
N PHE A 120 1.37 -11.08 7.92
CA PHE A 120 1.85 -9.78 7.44
C PHE A 120 1.41 -9.54 5.99
N GLN A 121 0.90 -8.33 5.72
CA GLN A 121 0.42 -7.94 4.39
C GLN A 121 0.90 -6.52 4.03
N PRO A 122 1.75 -6.35 3.00
CA PRO A 122 2.09 -5.03 2.51
C PRO A 122 0.88 -4.37 1.82
N LEU A 123 0.68 -3.07 2.08
CA LEU A 123 -0.26 -2.22 1.36
C LEU A 123 0.53 -1.33 0.41
N VAL A 124 0.45 -1.59 -0.90
CA VAL A 124 1.20 -0.88 -1.92
C VAL A 124 0.25 -0.10 -2.82
N ILE A 125 0.44 1.22 -2.85
CA ILE A 125 -0.37 2.17 -3.61
C ILE A 125 0.57 3.07 -4.42
N THR A 126 0.26 3.30 -5.69
CA THR A 126 1.00 4.29 -6.49
C THR A 126 0.52 5.71 -6.17
N LEU A 127 1.35 6.72 -6.44
CA LEU A 127 0.93 8.12 -6.30
C LEU A 127 -0.20 8.51 -7.26
N ASP A 128 -0.44 7.73 -8.31
CA ASP A 128 -1.55 7.92 -9.26
C ASP A 128 -2.81 7.14 -8.87
N GLY A 129 -2.78 6.42 -7.75
CA GLY A 129 -3.96 5.74 -7.17
C GLY A 129 -4.12 4.27 -7.54
N THR A 130 -3.27 3.70 -8.39
CA THR A 130 -3.25 2.25 -8.66
C THR A 130 -2.86 1.46 -7.41
N LEU A 131 -3.59 0.39 -7.12
CA LEU A 131 -3.36 -0.51 -5.97
C LEU A 131 -2.69 -1.80 -6.45
N SER A 132 -1.83 -2.41 -5.63
CA SER A 132 -1.41 -3.80 -5.88
C SER A 132 -2.58 -4.76 -5.74
N LYS A 133 -2.49 -5.95 -6.36
CA LYS A 133 -3.55 -6.98 -6.30
C LYS A 133 -3.99 -7.29 -4.87
N GLU A 134 -3.03 -7.54 -3.98
CA GLU A 134 -3.30 -7.84 -2.57
C GLU A 134 -3.90 -6.64 -1.81
N THR A 135 -3.44 -5.43 -2.11
CA THR A 135 -3.98 -4.18 -1.53
C THR A 135 -5.43 -3.96 -1.98
N ALA A 136 -5.71 -4.17 -3.27
CA ALA A 136 -7.05 -4.06 -3.82
C ALA A 136 -8.00 -5.08 -3.18
N ALA A 137 -7.54 -6.32 -2.97
CA ALA A 137 -8.32 -7.35 -2.26
C ALA A 137 -8.61 -6.93 -0.80
N THR A 138 -7.60 -6.42 -0.09
CA THR A 138 -7.76 -5.91 1.28
C THR A 138 -8.75 -4.74 1.33
N PHE A 139 -8.64 -3.79 0.40
CA PHE A 139 -9.55 -2.64 0.33
C PHE A 139 -10.96 -3.06 -0.05
N LYS A 140 -11.13 -4.08 -0.91
CA LYS A 140 -12.43 -4.67 -1.25
C LYS A 140 -13.07 -5.32 -0.01
N HIS A 141 -12.28 -6.01 0.81
CA HIS A 141 -12.73 -6.57 2.09
C HIS A 141 -13.15 -5.48 3.08
N TRP A 142 -12.34 -4.45 3.29
CA TRP A 142 -12.73 -3.35 4.17
C TRP A 142 -13.94 -2.58 3.66
N ARG A 143 -14.09 -2.46 2.33
CA ARG A 143 -15.27 -1.87 1.70
C ARG A 143 -16.55 -2.64 1.97
N SER A 144 -16.52 -3.98 2.01
CA SER A 144 -17.74 -4.75 2.29
C SER A 144 -18.19 -4.63 3.75
N LEU A 145 -17.30 -4.22 4.65
CA LEU A 145 -17.56 -4.08 6.07
C LEU A 145 -17.83 -2.62 6.50
N SER A 146 -17.31 -1.64 5.76
CA SER A 146 -17.38 -0.22 6.12
C SER A 146 -18.45 0.52 5.32
N PRO A 147 -19.50 1.07 5.96
CA PRO A 147 -20.57 1.79 5.26
C PRO A 147 -20.11 3.12 4.64
N SER A 148 -18.95 3.66 5.04
CA SER A 148 -18.44 4.98 4.60
C SER A 148 -17.19 4.89 3.73
N TRP A 149 -16.93 3.73 3.12
CA TRP A 149 -15.70 3.48 2.35
C TRP A 149 -15.49 4.42 1.15
N SER A 150 -16.57 4.93 0.56
CA SER A 150 -16.50 5.93 -0.53
C SER A 150 -15.78 7.21 -0.09
N SER A 151 -16.12 7.73 1.10
CA SER A 151 -15.46 8.90 1.70
C SER A 151 -13.98 8.64 2.00
N VAL A 152 -13.65 7.43 2.46
CA VAL A 152 -12.27 7.00 2.72
C VAL A 152 -11.47 7.00 1.42
N SER A 153 -12.01 6.38 0.37
CA SER A 153 -11.38 6.30 -0.95
C SER A 153 -11.16 7.70 -1.55
N ALA A 154 -12.16 8.58 -1.47
CA ALA A 154 -12.04 9.96 -1.94
C ALA A 154 -10.96 10.73 -1.17
N SER A 155 -10.86 10.53 0.14
CA SER A 155 -9.85 11.19 0.97
C SER A 155 -8.43 10.69 0.69
N ILE A 156 -8.27 9.39 0.43
CA ILE A 156 -7.00 8.82 -0.04
C ILE A 156 -6.63 9.43 -1.40
N ALA A 157 -7.56 9.46 -2.36
CA ALA A 157 -7.33 10.06 -3.68
C ALA A 157 -6.91 11.53 -3.57
N CYS A 158 -7.59 12.34 -2.74
CA CYS A 158 -7.21 13.73 -2.49
C CYS A 158 -5.81 13.85 -1.88
N THR A 159 -5.44 12.96 -0.96
CA THR A 159 -4.12 12.94 -0.32
C THR A 159 -3.01 12.60 -1.31
N LEU A 160 -3.27 11.66 -2.22
CA LEU A 160 -2.36 11.30 -3.31
C LEU A 160 -2.24 12.44 -4.34
N LEU A 161 -3.36 13.06 -4.73
CA LEU A 161 -3.38 14.16 -5.68
C LEU A 161 -2.63 15.40 -5.17
N ARG A 162 -2.85 15.81 -3.90
CA ARG A 162 -2.09 16.90 -3.27
C ARG A 162 -0.59 16.59 -3.29
N THR A 163 -0.22 15.36 -2.95
CA THR A 163 1.18 14.93 -3.02
C THR A 163 1.73 15.08 -4.44
N ARG A 164 0.97 14.63 -5.45
CA ARG A 164 1.40 14.69 -6.85
C ARG A 164 1.58 16.13 -7.31
N ALA A 165 0.61 17.02 -7.02
CA ALA A 165 0.69 18.44 -7.32
C ALA A 165 1.92 19.09 -6.67
N ASP A 166 2.19 18.79 -5.40
CA ASP A 166 3.36 19.31 -4.67
C ASP A 166 4.71 18.74 -5.17
N THR A 167 4.70 17.66 -5.97
CA THR A 167 5.88 17.10 -6.63
C THR A 167 6.02 17.49 -8.10
N PHE A 168 5.01 18.12 -8.70
CA PHE A 168 5.10 18.66 -10.05
C PHE A 168 5.96 19.94 -10.00
N CYS A 169 7.22 19.82 -10.39
CA CYS A 169 8.03 20.98 -10.76
C CYS A 169 7.71 21.28 -12.22
N LEU A 170 7.10 22.44 -12.49
CA LEU A 170 7.12 23.03 -13.83
C LEU A 170 8.58 23.39 -14.10
N TRP A 171 9.21 22.66 -15.00
CA TRP A 171 10.48 23.05 -15.61
C TRP A 171 10.17 23.96 -16.79
#